data_AF-A0A842N145-F1
#
_entry.id   AF-A0A842N145-F1
#
_cell.length_a   1.000
_cell.length_b   1.000
_cell.length_c   1.000
_cell.angle_alpha   90.00
_cell.angle_beta   90.00
_cell.angle_gamma   90.00
#
_symmetry.space_group_name_H-M   'P 1'
#
loop_
_entity.id
_entity.type
_entity.pdbx_description
1 polymer ?
#
loop_
_entity_poly.entity_id
_entity_poly.type
_entity_poly.pdbx_seq_one_letter_code
_entity_poly.pdbx_strand_id
1 'polypeptide(L)' 'MKEEHKKIMIDSLTAVRPYIAFLGELRAIIEKEADECENVEAFIEKLKKQHEKADIIRRTDVQIFLSELRRNLAKLGSD' A
#
# COMPACT_ATOMS: atom_id res chain seq x y z
N MET A 1 -6.51 -12.05 0.29
CA MET A 1 -5.88 -11.52 -0.95
C MET A 1 -5.03 -12.58 -1.67
N LYS A 2 -4.89 -12.53 -3.01
CA LYS A 2 -3.97 -13.39 -3.78
C LYS A 2 -2.50 -13.12 -3.42
N GLU A 3 -1.66 -14.15 -3.39
CA GLU A 3 -0.23 -14.03 -3.08
C GLU A 3 0.53 -13.12 -4.05
N GLU A 4 0.15 -13.11 -5.33
CA GLU A 4 0.72 -12.20 -6.32
C GLU A 4 0.50 -10.73 -5.96
N HIS A 5 -0.68 -10.37 -5.48
CA HIS A 5 -0.95 -9.00 -5.03
C HIS A 5 -0.15 -8.65 -3.78
N LYS A 6 -0.01 -9.60 -2.83
CA LYS A 6 0.84 -9.39 -1.64
C LYS A 6 2.29 -9.11 -2.03
N LYS A 7 2.82 -9.87 -3.00
CA LYS A 7 4.15 -9.64 -3.56
C LYS A 7 4.27 -8.25 -4.18
N ILE A 8 3.30 -7.83 -4.99
CA ILE A 8 3.28 -6.48 -5.58
C ILE A 8 3.27 -5.40 -4.50
N MET A 9 2.54 -5.59 -3.39
CA MET A 9 2.53 -4.63 -2.29
C MET A 9 3.90 -4.49 -1.64
N ILE A 10 4.61 -5.61 -1.43
CA ILE A 10 5.98 -5.61 -0.89
C ILE A 10 6.95 -4.91 -1.86
N ASP A 11 6.84 -5.21 -3.15
CA ASP A 11 7.67 -4.60 -4.19
C ASP A 11 7.42 -3.08 -4.28
N SER A 12 6.16 -2.66 -4.23
CA SER A 12 5.77 -1.25 -4.20
C SER A 12 6.30 -0.53 -2.95
N LEU A 13 6.18 -1.14 -1.76
CA LEU A 13 6.72 -0.56 -0.53
C LEU A 13 8.25 -0.43 -0.58
N THR A 14 8.92 -1.42 -1.16
CA THR A 14 10.38 -1.41 -1.34
C THR A 14 10.82 -0.29 -2.28
N ALA A 15 10.10 -0.11 -3.39
CA ALA A 15 10.40 0.92 -4.39
C ALA A 15 10.26 2.35 -3.83
N VAL A 16 9.28 2.57 -2.94
CA VAL A 16 9.06 3.90 -2.36
C VAL A 16 9.79 4.14 -1.05
N ARG A 17 10.46 3.11 -0.49
CA ARG A 17 11.17 3.19 0.79
C ARG A 17 11.98 4.47 1.03
N PRO A 18 12.74 5.02 0.05
CA PRO A 18 13.52 6.25 0.26
C PRO A 18 12.67 7.50 0.54
N TYR A 19 11.37 7.47 0.25
CA TYR A 19 10.45 8.59 0.34
C TYR A 19 9.48 8.49 1.53
N ILE A 20 9.54 7.41 2.30
CA ILE A 20 8.60 7.14 3.40
C ILE A 20 9.24 7.53 4.73
N ALA A 21 8.61 8.45 5.46
CA ALA A 21 9.09 8.89 6.76
C ALA A 21 8.85 7.83 7.85
N PHE A 22 7.65 7.23 7.87
CA PHE A 22 7.23 6.25 8.88
C PHE A 22 7.15 4.83 8.31
N LEU A 23 8.25 4.35 7.71
CA LEU A 23 8.30 3.07 7.01
C LEU A 23 7.85 1.88 7.88
N GLY A 24 8.31 1.81 9.13
CA GLY A 24 7.97 0.71 10.03
C GLY A 24 6.47 0.65 10.34
N GLU A 25 5.85 1.81 10.57
CA GLU A 25 4.41 1.91 10.83
C GLU A 25 3.60 1.57 9.58
N LEU A 26 3.95 2.16 8.44
CA LEU A 26 3.28 1.89 7.18
C LEU A 26 3.37 0.40 6.81
N ARG A 27 4.55 -0.22 6.98
CA ARG A 27 4.77 -1.64 6.73
C ARG A 27 3.86 -2.51 7.61
N ALA A 28 3.81 -2.25 8.91
CA ALA A 28 2.98 -3.02 9.84
C ALA A 28 1.50 -2.94 9.47
N ILE A 29 1.03 -1.77 9.05
CA ILE A 29 -0.34 -1.60 8.56
C ILE A 29 -0.55 -2.39 7.27
N ILE A 30 0.34 -2.26 6.29
CA ILE A 30 0.23 -2.99 5.01
C ILE A 30 0.18 -4.50 5.23
N GLU A 31 1.07 -5.06 6.05
CA GLU A 31 1.14 -6.50 6.32
C GLU A 31 -0.15 -6.99 6.98
N LYS A 32 -0.62 -6.30 8.03
CA LYS A 32 -1.88 -6.63 8.70
C LYS A 32 -3.07 -6.59 7.74
N GLU A 33 -3.19 -5.50 6.98
CA GLU A 33 -4.33 -5.27 6.11
C GLU A 33 -4.32 -6.17 4.87
N ALA A 34 -3.13 -6.58 4.39
CA ALA A 34 -3.00 -7.55 3.29
C ALA A 34 -3.55 -8.94 3.66
N ASP A 35 -3.48 -9.31 4.95
CA ASP A 35 -4.02 -10.57 5.47
C ASP A 35 -5.53 -10.48 5.78
N GLU A 36 -6.01 -9.31 6.22
CA GLU A 36 -7.43 -9.10 6.55
C GLU A 36 -8.32 -8.83 5.32
N CYS A 37 -7.77 -8.30 4.22
CA CYS A 37 -8.56 -7.93 3.04
C CYS A 37 -8.74 -9.07 2.04
N GLU A 38 -9.96 -9.20 1.53
CA GLU A 38 -10.33 -10.20 0.52
C GLU A 38 -9.58 -9.97 -0.81
N ASN A 39 -9.54 -8.73 -1.28
CA ASN A 39 -8.92 -8.30 -2.54
C ASN A 39 -8.17 -6.97 -2.38
N VAL A 40 -7.47 -6.55 -3.46
CA VAL A 40 -6.59 -5.38 -3.43
C VAL A 40 -7.37 -4.07 -3.42
N GLU A 41 -8.56 -4.04 -4.02
CA GLU A 41 -9.46 -2.90 -4.02
C GLU A 41 -9.95 -2.60 -2.59
N ALA A 42 -10.40 -3.63 -1.87
CA ALA A 42 -10.82 -3.52 -0.47
C ALA A 42 -9.67 -3.01 0.43
N PHE A 43 -8.45 -3.50 0.19
CA PHE A 43 -7.26 -3.02 0.87
C PHE A 43 -7.00 -1.53 0.60
N ILE A 44 -7.05 -1.09 -0.65
CA ILE A 44 -6.79 0.31 -1.03
C ILE A 44 -7.80 1.24 -0.34
N GLU A 45 -9.08 0.89 -0.35
CA GLU A 45 -10.12 1.70 0.29
C GLU A 45 -9.99 1.72 1.81
N LYS A 46 -9.68 0.58 2.44
CA LYS A 46 -9.44 0.50 3.89
C LYS A 46 -8.23 1.35 4.31
N LEU A 47 -7.11 1.25 3.58
CA LEU A 47 -5.89 1.99 3.89
C LEU A 47 -6.09 3.51 3.77
N LYS A 48 -6.80 3.98 2.73
CA LYS A 48 -7.18 5.39 2.58
C LYS A 48 -8.01 5.87 3.76
N LYS A 49 -9.06 5.12 4.12
CA LYS A 49 -10.00 5.50 5.18
C LYS A 49 -9.31 5.57 6.55
N GLN A 50 -8.41 4.63 6.85
CA GLN A 50 -7.65 4.63 8.10
C GLN A 50 -6.77 5.87 8.25
N HIS A 51 -6.26 6.41 7.14
CA HIS A 51 -5.32 7.53 7.16
C HIS A 51 -5.96 8.88 6.85
N GLU A 52 -7.26 8.95 6.55
CA GLU A 52 -7.95 10.20 6.24
C GLU A 52 -7.77 11.27 7.33
N LYS A 53 -7.75 10.84 8.60
CA LYS A 53 -7.59 11.67 9.79
C LYS A 53 -6.18 11.65 10.39
N ALA A 54 -5.23 10.95 9.77
CA ALA A 54 -3.84 10.94 10.21
C ALA A 54 -3.19 12.32 9.96
N ASP A 55 -2.01 12.55 10.55
CA ASP A 55 -1.24 13.75 10.27
C ASP A 55 -0.80 13.80 8.79
N ILE A 56 -0.32 14.97 8.37
CA ILE A 56 0.05 15.20 6.98
C ILE A 56 1.15 14.26 6.48
N ILE A 57 2.13 13.90 7.32
CA ILE A 57 3.26 13.06 6.91
C ILE A 57 2.78 11.63 6.66
N ARG A 58 2.00 11.06 7.58
CA ARG A 58 1.41 9.71 7.41
C ARG A 58 0.48 9.62 6.20
N ARG A 59 -0.31 10.68 5.95
CA ARG A 59 -1.14 10.75 4.74
C ARG A 59 -0.30 10.76 3.48
N THR A 60 0.79 11.51 3.45
CA THR A 60 1.73 11.55 2.34
C THR A 60 2.40 10.19 2.11
N ASP A 61 2.90 9.54 3.16
CA ASP A 61 3.52 8.21 3.09
C ASP A 61 2.56 7.19 2.43
N VAL A 62 1.29 7.19 2.84
CA VAL A 62 0.25 6.32 2.26
C VAL A 62 -0.03 6.68 0.80
N GLN A 63 -0.11 7.96 0.44
CA GLN A 63 -0.34 8.39 -0.94
C GLN A 63 0.81 7.97 -1.87
N ILE A 64 2.06 8.10 -1.40
CA ILE A 64 3.25 7.66 -2.14
C ILE A 64 3.15 6.16 -2.42
N PHE A 65 2.90 5.37 -1.37
CA PHE A 65 2.75 3.92 -1.51
C PHE A 65 1.60 3.52 -2.45
N LEU A 66 0.41 4.11 -2.27
CA LEU A 66 -0.75 3.81 -3.11
C LEU A 66 -0.54 4.16 -4.58
N SER A 67 0.25 5.21 -4.86
CA SER A 67 0.58 5.61 -6.23
C SER A 67 1.45 4.56 -6.91
N GLU A 68 2.50 4.08 -6.22
CA GLU A 68 3.37 3.03 -6.76
C GLU A 68 2.64 1.67 -6.82
N LEU A 69 1.79 1.35 -5.86
CA LEU A 69 0.95 0.15 -5.88
C LEU A 69 0.07 0.11 -7.14
N ARG A 70 -0.66 1.19 -7.42
CA ARG A 70 -1.49 1.28 -8.64
C ARG A 70 -0.67 1.14 -9.91
N ARG A 71 0.50 1.77 -9.95
CA ARG A 71 1.42 1.66 -11.09
C ARG A 71 1.85 0.22 -11.33
N ASN A 72 2.16 -0.53 -10.29
CA ASN A 72 2.60 -1.93 -10.43
C ASN A 72 1.43 -2.88 -10.73
N LEU A 73 0.24 -2.64 -10.17
CA LEU A 73 -0.98 -3.38 -10.55
C LEU A 73 -1.36 -3.17 -12.02
N ALA A 74 -1.22 -1.94 -12.54
CA ALA A 74 -1.50 -1.65 -13.95
C ALA A 74 -0.57 -2.42 -14.89
N LYS A 75 0.71 -2.63 -14.49
CA LYS A 75 1.65 -3.45 -15.26
C LYS A 75 1.23 -4.93 -15.29
N LEU A 76 0.66 -5.45 -14.20
CA LEU A 76 0.20 -6.83 -14.10
C LEU A 76 -0.98 -7.13 -15.04
N GLY A 77 -1.89 -6.16 -15.21
CA GLY A 77 -3.06 -6.30 -16.10
C GLY A 77 -2.82 -5.86 -17.55
N SER A 78 -1.57 -5.52 -17.91
CA SER A 78 -1.19 -5.10 -19.28
C SER A 78 -0.51 -6.21 -20.09
N ASP A 79 -0.48 -7.44 -19.57
CA ASP A 79 -0.13 -8.69 -20.27
C ASP A 79 -1.42 -9.43 -20.72
#